data_AF-A0A848DQZ8-F1
#
_entry.id   AF-A0A848DQZ8-F1
#
_cell.length_a   1.000
_cell.length_b   1.000
_cell.length_c   1.000
_cell.angle_alpha   90.00
_cell.angle_beta   90.00
_cell.angle_gamma   90.00
#
_symmetry.space_group_name_H-M   'P 1'
#
loop_
_entity.id
_entity.type
_entity.pdbx_description
1 polymer ?
#
loop_
_entity_poly.entity_id
_entity_poly.type
_entity_poly.pdbx_seq_one_letter_code
_entity_poly.pdbx_strand_id
1 'polypeptide(L)' 'ACAAAFGRGLLMETSGPCSEVMKIMPPLTVTDDELDEGLAIVSDVVRALPGA' A
#
# COMPACT_ATOMS: atom_id res chain seq x y z
N ALA A 1 -1.96 -8.51 2.51
CA ALA A 1 -2.21 -7.12 2.07
C ALA A 1 -1.25 -6.68 0.96
N CYS A 2 0.07 -6.65 1.17
CA CYS A 2 1.03 -6.21 0.13
C CYS A 2 0.97 -7.03 -1.18
N ALA A 3 0.74 -8.34 -1.11
CA ALA A 3 0.53 -9.16 -2.32
C ALA A 3 -0.71 -8.73 -3.12
N ALA A 4 -1.79 -8.32 -2.44
CA ALA A 4 -2.99 -7.82 -3.10
C ALA A 4 -2.77 -6.42 -3.71
N ALA A 5 -1.98 -5.57 -3.06
CA ALA A 5 -1.55 -4.28 -3.61
C ALA A 5 -0.67 -4.46 -4.87
N PHE A 6 0.26 -5.42 -4.83
CA PHE A 6 1.11 -5.75 -5.98
C PHE A 6 0.29 -6.24 -7.19
N GLY A 7 -0.73 -7.08 -6.96
CA GLY A 7 -1.68 -7.49 -8.00
C GLY A 7 -2.50 -6.33 -8.59
N ARG A 8 -2.53 -5.18 -7.93
CA ARG A 8 -3.18 -3.93 -8.38
C ARG A 8 -2.18 -2.90 -8.92
N GLY A 9 -0.92 -3.28 -9.13
CA GLY A 9 0.11 -2.40 -9.69
C GLY A 9 0.87 -1.55 -8.67
N LEU A 10 0.60 -1.68 -7.37
CA LEU A 10 1.31 -0.95 -6.33
C LEU A 10 2.41 -1.79 -5.69
N LEU A 11 3.67 -1.39 -5.90
CA LEU A 11 4.81 -1.99 -5.22
C LEU A 11 4.86 -1.53 -3.77
N MET A 12 4.87 -2.48 -2.84
CA MET A 12 4.92 -2.21 -1.41
C MET A 12 5.63 -3.33 -0.66
N GLU A 13 6.24 -2.96 0.47
CA GLU A 13 6.92 -3.88 1.36
C GLU A 13 6.28 -3.90 2.75
N THR A 14 6.50 -4.99 3.47
CA THR A 14 6.22 -5.10 4.90
C THR A 14 7.43 -4.73 5.74
N SER A 15 7.21 -4.38 6.99
CA SER A 15 8.23 -4.04 7.97
C SER A 15 7.79 -4.41 9.39
N GLY A 16 8.65 -4.19 10.37
CA GLY A 16 8.47 -4.63 11.75
C GLY A 16 9.13 -5.99 12.02
N PRO A 17 9.34 -6.36 13.31
CA PRO A 17 9.99 -7.60 13.70
C PRO A 17 9.36 -8.87 13.11
N CYS A 18 8.07 -8.82 12.80
CA CYS A 18 7.27 -9.92 12.30
C CYS A 18 6.63 -9.63 10.93
N SER A 19 7.13 -8.64 10.18
CA SER A 19 6.53 -8.20 8.90
C SER A 19 5.07 -7.75 9.01
N GLU A 20 4.69 -7.21 10.17
CA GLU A 20 3.31 -6.86 10.53
C GLU A 20 2.89 -5.45 10.10
N VAL A 21 3.81 -4.61 9.63
CA VAL A 21 3.55 -3.22 9.24
C VAL A 21 3.65 -3.05 7.73
N MET A 22 2.58 -2.59 7.09
CA MET A 22 2.62 -2.09 5.71
C MET A 22 3.30 -0.72 5.68
N LYS A 23 4.35 -0.57 4.86
CA LYS A 23 5.11 0.69 4.78
C LYS A 23 4.77 1.48 3.52
N ILE A 24 4.55 2.78 3.68
CA ILE A 24 4.37 3.72 2.58
C ILE A 24 5.65 4.55 2.46
N MET A 25 6.36 4.38 1.34
CA MET A 25 7.60 5.08 1.03
C MET A 25 7.66 5.43 -0.46
N PRO A 26 6.84 6.37 -0.94
CA PRO A 26 6.93 6.85 -2.31
C PRO A 26 8.25 7.61 -2.53
N PRO A 27 8.69 7.77 -3.79
CA PRO A 27 9.78 8.70 -4.10
C PRO A 27 9.38 10.12 -3.69
N LEU A 28 10.34 10.94 -3.25
CA LEU A 28 10.10 12.34 -2.88
C LEU A 28 9.67 13.24 -4.07
N THR A 29 9.77 12.70 -5.29
CA THR A 29 9.38 13.38 -6.53
C THR A 29 7.99 12.97 -7.03
N VAL A 30 7.26 12.12 -6.29
CA VAL A 30 5.89 11.73 -6.63
C VAL A 30 5.00 12.97 -6.65
N THR A 31 4.08 13.05 -7.61
CA THR A 31 3.05 14.07 -7.64
C THR A 31 1.92 13.75 -6.65
N ASP A 32 1.11 14.75 -6.29
CA ASP A 32 -0.05 14.52 -5.41
C ASP A 32 -1.04 13.54 -6.05
N ASP A 33 -1.28 13.64 -7.36
CA ASP A 33 -2.19 12.74 -8.09
C ASP A 33 -1.70 11.28 -8.07
N GLU A 34 -0.41 11.04 -8.28
CA GLU A 34 0.20 9.70 -8.22
C GLU A 34 0.18 9.15 -6.78
N LEU A 35 0.37 10.01 -5.78
CA LEU A 35 0.29 9.63 -4.37
C LEU A 35 -1.15 9.23 -4.00
N ASP A 36 -2.14 10.02 -4.44
CA ASP A 36 -3.55 9.74 -4.21
C ASP A 36 -3.99 8.43 -4.88
N GLU A 37 -3.54 8.15 -6.09
CA GLU A 37 -3.77 6.87 -6.78
C GLU A 37 -3.22 5.70 -5.95
N GLY A 38 -1.96 5.80 -5.49
CA GLY A 38 -1.34 4.78 -4.66
C GLY A 38 -2.09 4.57 -3.33
N LEU A 39 -2.49 5.64 -2.66
CA LEU A 39 -3.24 5.59 -1.40
C LEU A 39 -4.65 5.02 -1.58
N ALA A 40 -5.30 5.27 -2.71
CA ALA A 40 -6.59 4.67 -3.06
C ALA A 40 -6.47 3.13 -3.16
N ILE A 41 -5.41 2.62 -3.80
CA ILE A 41 -5.13 1.18 -3.86
C ILE A 41 -4.93 0.60 -2.46
N VAL A 42 -4.20 1.29 -1.58
CA VAL A 42 -4.01 0.85 -0.18
C VAL A 42 -5.34 0.77 0.56
N SER A 43 -6.16 1.82 0.47
CA SER A 43 -7.48 1.89 1.11
C SER A 43 -8.39 0.74 0.66
N ASP A 44 -8.46 0.47 -0.64
CA ASP A 44 -9.25 -0.63 -1.19
C ASP A 44 -8.78 -2.00 -0.72
N VAL A 45 -7.46 -2.22 -0.71
CA VAL A 45 -6.88 -3.47 -0.22
C VAL A 45 -7.24 -3.69 1.25
N VAL A 46 -7.12 -2.65 2.09
CA VAL A 46 -7.45 -2.74 3.52
C VAL A 46 -8.94 -3.05 3.70
N ARG A 47 -9.85 -2.34 3.02
CA ARG A 47 -11.30 -2.57 3.10
C ARG A 47 -11.74 -3.96 2.65
N ALA A 48 -10.99 -4.58 1.74
CA ALA A 48 -11.27 -5.93 1.28
C ALA A 48 -10.80 -7.02 2.27
N LEU A 49 -10.02 -6.67 3.31
CA LEU A 49 -9.60 -7.63 4.32
C LEU A 49 -10.72 -7.89 5.33
N PRO A 50 -10.93 -9.15 5.73
CA PRO A 50 -11.87 -9.47 6.80
C PRO A 50 -11.46 -8.81 8.12
N GLY A 51 -12.37 -8.03 8.72
CA GLY A 51 -12.15 -7.40 10.03
C GLY A 51 -11.44 -6.04 10.02
N ALA A 52 -11.27 -5.43 8.83
CA ALA A 52 -10.88 -4.02 8.68
C ALA A 52 -12.07 -3.07 8.77
#